data_AF-A0A7X8FAK9-F1
#
_entry.id   AF-A0A7X8FAK9-F1
#
_cell.length_a   1.000
_cell.length_b   1.000
_cell.length_c   1.000
_cell.angle_alpha   90.00
_cell.angle_beta   90.00
_cell.angle_gamma   90.00
#
_symmetry.space_group_name_H-M   'P 1'
#
loop_
_entity.id
_entity.type
_entity.pdbx_description
1 polymer ?
#
loop_
_entity_poly.entity_id
_entity_poly.type
_entity_poly.pdbx_seq_one_letter_code
_entity_poly.pdbx_strand_id
1 'polypeptide(L)'
;MAPIRNAILTLGLILISVALCGTLRKEFQALERAWEQGRINEAASQIASLKPKSDNEKALLQFITACLNPDRESCLFGYQSAIDQYPNTHYGQMSMLYRAKIHILEREHAHAKQLLNRINSAKIPQRFYWLAVCAEQIDDYAATISNAESYLRLEPRGQYGEECQYLITHAYLGQNKTQSAISTLNKLNAQSGYPTDRQYFHYLLGTAYQKAGNWQEALSQFKTGIEISRYSQLAYQIEDRLFELKQSHGSKVNLSFLFPYTDLHIAVEDTEVKQPLPPPVLQDTQPADTPLRSSTKPSSGLYVQTGRFGVEANARSIAYRIRQLKLPAGYYEDKSNKSVPWVSFCGPFANTEEQKSAMAYLKENNIDCFATRY
;
A
#
# COMPACT_ATOMS: atom_id res chain seq x y z
N MET A 1 37.45 -70.15 -36.82
CA MET A 1 36.05 -70.57 -36.84
C MET A 1 35.17 -69.33 -36.80
N ALA A 2 34.61 -68.96 -37.96
CA ALA A 2 33.51 -68.03 -38.12
C ALA A 2 32.39 -68.81 -38.85
N PRO A 3 31.29 -68.20 -39.27
CA PRO A 3 30.16 -67.65 -38.51
C PRO A 3 28.84 -68.27 -39.04
N ILE A 4 27.68 -67.89 -38.49
CA ILE A 4 26.41 -67.99 -39.26
C ILE A 4 25.73 -66.62 -39.30
N ARG A 5 25.36 -66.27 -40.53
CA ARG A 5 24.95 -64.99 -41.10
C ARG A 5 23.51 -65.17 -41.62
N ASN A 6 22.80 -64.04 -41.75
CA ASN A 6 21.64 -63.78 -42.62
C ASN A 6 20.29 -64.40 -42.20
N ALA A 7 19.13 -63.80 -42.46
CA ALA A 7 18.71 -62.50 -42.98
C ALA A 7 17.17 -62.49 -42.88
N ILE A 8 16.55 -61.32 -42.74
CA ILE A 8 15.42 -60.87 -43.56
C ILE A 8 15.31 -59.36 -43.34
N LEU A 9 15.74 -58.63 -44.37
CA LEU A 9 15.25 -57.31 -44.71
C LEU A 9 13.77 -57.45 -45.11
N THR A 10 12.86 -56.74 -44.45
CA THR A 10 11.66 -56.21 -45.12
C THR A 10 11.39 -54.79 -44.63
N LEU A 11 11.66 -53.88 -45.56
CA LEU A 11 11.21 -52.50 -45.66
C LEU A 11 9.67 -52.45 -45.55
N GLY A 12 9.11 -51.49 -44.82
CA GLY A 12 7.66 -51.33 -44.77
C GLY A 12 7.17 -50.10 -44.02
N LEU A 13 7.34 -48.92 -44.63
CA LEU A 13 6.60 -47.68 -44.34
C LEU A 13 6.57 -47.24 -42.86
N ILE A 14 7.63 -46.57 -42.41
CA ILE A 14 7.39 -45.43 -41.53
C ILE A 14 6.67 -44.41 -42.41
N LEU A 15 5.34 -44.37 -42.29
CA LEU A 15 4.52 -43.22 -42.63
C LEU A 15 5.10 -42.06 -41.83
N ILE A 16 6.06 -41.37 -42.42
CA ILE A 16 6.28 -39.95 -42.21
C ILE A 16 4.96 -39.31 -42.67
N SER A 17 3.96 -39.33 -41.80
CA SER A 17 2.94 -38.30 -41.80
C SER A 17 3.64 -37.05 -41.27
N VAL A 18 4.52 -36.48 -42.10
CA VAL A 18 4.60 -35.02 -42.18
C VAL A 18 3.20 -34.65 -42.62
N ALA A 19 2.33 -34.43 -41.64
CA ALA A 19 1.19 -33.59 -41.84
C ALA A 19 1.76 -32.36 -42.55
N LEU A 20 1.36 -32.15 -43.79
CA LEU A 20 1.59 -30.94 -44.57
C LEU A 20 0.91 -29.78 -43.85
N CYS A 21 1.37 -29.45 -42.64
CA CYS A 21 1.12 -28.18 -42.02
C CYS A 21 2.09 -27.25 -42.76
N GLY A 22 1.61 -26.75 -43.90
CA GLY A 22 2.41 -25.97 -44.84
C GLY A 22 3.21 -24.94 -44.07
N THR A 23 4.53 -25.06 -44.11
CA THR A 23 5.43 -24.08 -43.53
C THR A 23 5.15 -22.74 -44.20
N LEU A 24 5.03 -21.68 -43.40
CA LEU A 24 4.81 -20.34 -43.94
C LEU A 24 5.91 -20.01 -44.95
N ARG A 25 5.55 -19.38 -46.08
CA ARG A 25 6.55 -18.85 -47.02
C ARG A 25 7.42 -17.81 -46.32
N LYS A 26 8.65 -17.62 -46.82
CA LYS A 26 9.66 -16.71 -46.21
C LYS A 26 9.13 -15.31 -45.89
N GLU A 27 8.32 -14.76 -46.79
CA GLU A 27 7.66 -13.46 -46.63
C GLU A 27 6.65 -13.42 -45.47
N PHE A 28 5.91 -14.51 -45.23
CA PHE A 28 5.00 -14.64 -44.08
C PHE A 28 5.75 -14.95 -42.78
N GLN A 29 6.85 -15.70 -42.84
CA GLN A 29 7.75 -15.87 -41.68
C GLN A 29 8.38 -14.53 -41.26
N ALA A 30 8.69 -13.66 -42.23
CA ALA A 30 9.19 -12.32 -41.94
C ALA A 30 8.13 -11.47 -41.24
N LEU A 31 6.88 -11.53 -41.70
CA LEU A 31 5.75 -10.87 -41.06
C LEU A 31 5.54 -11.37 -39.62
N GLU A 32 5.51 -12.69 -39.42
CA GLU A 32 5.36 -13.31 -38.09
C GLU A 32 6.47 -12.84 -37.15
N ARG A 33 7.75 -12.91 -37.58
CA ARG A 33 8.88 -12.45 -36.76
C ARG A 33 8.83 -10.96 -36.46
N ALA A 34 8.40 -10.12 -37.41
CA ALA A 34 8.27 -8.69 -37.16
C ALA A 34 7.22 -8.43 -36.07
N TRP A 35 6.09 -9.13 -36.13
CA TRP A 35 5.05 -9.09 -35.09
C TRP A 35 5.55 -9.58 -33.72
N GLU A 36 6.16 -10.76 -33.66
CA GLU A 36 6.65 -11.37 -32.41
C GLU A 36 7.73 -10.52 -31.72
N GLN A 37 8.51 -9.78 -32.49
CA GLN A 37 9.55 -8.87 -31.97
C GLN A 37 9.02 -7.47 -31.64
N GLY A 38 7.72 -7.23 -31.75
CA GLY A 38 7.11 -5.92 -31.49
C GLY A 38 7.47 -4.85 -32.53
N ARG A 39 7.95 -5.23 -33.72
CA ARG A 39 8.24 -4.31 -34.83
C ARG A 39 6.95 -3.99 -35.59
N ILE A 40 6.01 -3.33 -34.89
CA ILE A 40 4.63 -3.08 -35.32
C ILE A 40 4.57 -2.34 -36.67
N ASN A 41 5.38 -1.30 -36.84
CA ASN A 41 5.40 -0.51 -38.09
C ASN A 41 5.89 -1.34 -39.30
N GLU A 42 6.88 -2.21 -39.08
CA GLU A 42 7.39 -3.10 -40.12
C GLU A 42 6.34 -4.14 -40.50
N ALA A 43 5.70 -4.77 -39.51
CA ALA A 43 4.60 -5.70 -39.75
C ALA A 43 3.46 -5.04 -40.54
N ALA A 44 3.06 -3.82 -40.15
CA ALA A 44 2.03 -3.04 -40.85
C ALA A 44 2.40 -2.78 -42.33
N SER A 45 3.64 -2.39 -42.61
CA SER A 45 4.09 -2.12 -43.99
C SER A 45 4.10 -3.36 -44.89
N GLN A 46 4.32 -4.56 -44.33
CA GLN A 46 4.40 -5.78 -45.11
C GLN A 46 3.03 -6.25 -45.61
N ILE A 47 1.98 -6.09 -44.80
CA ILE A 47 0.62 -6.61 -45.04
C ILE A 47 0.09 -6.28 -46.44
N ALA A 48 0.24 -5.03 -46.91
CA ALA A 48 -0.33 -4.57 -48.17
C ALA A 48 0.23 -5.29 -49.41
N SER A 49 1.46 -5.82 -49.31
CA SER A 49 2.16 -6.48 -50.42
C SER A 49 1.98 -8.00 -50.44
N LEU A 50 1.55 -8.58 -49.32
CA LEU A 50 1.48 -10.02 -49.14
C LEU A 50 0.23 -10.61 -49.81
N LYS A 51 0.44 -11.68 -50.58
CA LYS A 51 -0.65 -12.43 -51.23
C LYS A 51 -0.72 -13.84 -50.65
N PRO A 52 -1.61 -14.11 -49.69
CA PRO A 52 -1.68 -15.41 -49.02
C PRO A 52 -2.22 -16.48 -49.97
N LYS A 53 -1.68 -17.70 -49.88
CA LYS A 53 -2.08 -18.85 -50.72
C LYS A 53 -2.65 -19.99 -49.88
N SER A 54 -2.09 -20.22 -48.70
CA SER A 54 -2.61 -21.22 -47.76
C SER A 54 -3.54 -20.62 -46.72
N ASP A 55 -4.38 -21.45 -46.11
CA ASP A 55 -5.27 -20.99 -45.04
C ASP A 55 -4.51 -20.51 -43.80
N ASN A 56 -3.34 -21.09 -43.51
CA ASN A 56 -2.46 -20.57 -42.44
C ASN A 56 -1.98 -19.14 -42.73
N GLU A 57 -1.61 -18.83 -43.98
CA GLU A 57 -1.18 -17.49 -44.38
C GLU A 57 -2.33 -16.49 -44.38
N LYS A 58 -3.53 -16.91 -44.82
CA LYS A 58 -4.74 -16.07 -44.77
C LYS A 58 -5.11 -15.77 -43.32
N ALA A 59 -5.09 -16.78 -42.45
CA ALA A 59 -5.36 -16.63 -41.02
C ALA A 59 -4.32 -15.74 -40.33
N LEU A 60 -3.03 -15.89 -40.64
CA LEU A 60 -1.96 -15.01 -40.15
C LEU A 60 -2.23 -13.55 -40.52
N LEU A 61 -2.51 -13.29 -41.79
CA LEU A 61 -2.75 -11.94 -42.30
C LEU A 61 -3.96 -11.31 -41.61
N GLN A 62 -5.07 -12.05 -41.49
CA GLN A 62 -6.27 -11.57 -40.80
C GLN A 62 -6.01 -11.32 -39.31
N PHE A 63 -5.32 -12.22 -38.62
CA PHE A 63 -4.97 -12.09 -37.21
C PHE A 63 -4.12 -10.85 -36.94
N ILE A 64 -3.00 -10.66 -37.66
CA ILE A 64 -2.13 -9.50 -37.46
C ILE A 64 -2.87 -8.21 -37.86
N THR A 65 -3.63 -8.21 -38.96
CA THR A 65 -4.42 -7.04 -39.36
C THR A 65 -5.41 -6.64 -38.26
N ALA A 66 -6.06 -7.62 -37.61
CA ALA A 66 -6.94 -7.38 -36.47
C ALA A 66 -6.18 -6.81 -35.27
N CYS A 67 -5.03 -7.37 -34.92
CA CYS A 67 -4.18 -6.87 -33.83
C CYS A 67 -3.69 -5.44 -34.03
N LEU A 68 -3.44 -5.02 -35.28
CA LEU A 68 -2.97 -3.69 -35.62
C LEU A 68 -4.10 -2.65 -35.70
N ASN A 69 -5.36 -3.08 -35.63
CA ASN A 69 -6.49 -2.18 -35.76
C ASN A 69 -6.75 -1.46 -34.42
N PRO A 70 -6.66 -0.12 -34.37
CA PRO A 70 -6.93 0.63 -33.14
C PRO A 70 -8.43 0.67 -32.81
N ASP A 71 -9.30 0.48 -33.80
CA ASP A 71 -10.74 0.43 -33.59
C ASP A 71 -11.17 -0.95 -33.07
N ARG A 72 -11.86 -0.94 -31.94
CA ARG A 72 -12.27 -2.17 -31.24
C ARG A 72 -13.22 -3.02 -32.09
N GLU A 73 -14.22 -2.42 -32.71
CA GLU A 73 -15.22 -3.17 -33.47
C GLU A 73 -14.57 -3.87 -34.67
N SER A 74 -13.72 -3.14 -35.38
CA SER A 74 -12.95 -3.66 -36.51
C SER A 74 -11.95 -4.74 -36.09
N CYS A 75 -11.31 -4.59 -34.92
CA CYS A 75 -10.43 -5.61 -34.33
C CYS A 75 -11.21 -6.91 -34.05
N LEU A 76 -12.33 -6.81 -33.34
CA LEU A 76 -13.19 -7.96 -33.01
C LEU A 76 -13.77 -8.63 -34.25
N PHE A 77 -14.18 -7.84 -35.24
CA PHE A 77 -14.62 -8.35 -36.54
C PHE A 77 -13.50 -9.12 -37.25
N GLY A 78 -12.28 -8.58 -37.25
CA GLY A 78 -11.10 -9.23 -37.82
C GLY A 78 -10.81 -10.58 -37.16
N TYR A 79 -10.85 -10.66 -35.82
CA TYR A 79 -10.72 -11.93 -35.10
C TYR A 79 -11.87 -12.89 -35.42
N GLN A 80 -13.13 -12.43 -35.43
CA GLN A 80 -14.29 -13.26 -35.78
C GLN A 80 -14.14 -13.85 -37.19
N SER A 81 -13.73 -13.04 -38.15
CA SER A 81 -13.49 -13.47 -39.53
C SER A 81 -12.45 -14.59 -39.62
N ALA A 82 -11.31 -14.46 -38.92
CA ALA A 82 -10.27 -15.50 -38.86
C ALA A 82 -10.76 -16.77 -38.16
N ILE A 83 -11.58 -16.63 -37.12
CA ILE A 83 -12.18 -17.75 -36.38
C ILE A 83 -13.17 -18.53 -37.26
N ASP A 84 -14.00 -17.85 -38.04
CA ASP A 84 -15.04 -18.49 -38.84
C ASP A 84 -14.48 -19.15 -40.10
N GLN A 85 -13.52 -18.49 -40.75
CA GLN A 85 -12.94 -18.98 -41.99
C GLN A 85 -11.85 -20.03 -41.75
N TYR A 86 -11.08 -19.89 -40.67
CA TYR A 86 -9.87 -20.69 -40.44
C TYR A 86 -9.76 -21.27 -39.01
N PRO A 87 -10.83 -21.86 -38.43
CA PRO A 87 -10.91 -22.21 -37.00
C PRO A 87 -9.82 -23.19 -36.53
N ASN A 88 -9.33 -24.05 -37.42
CA ASN A 88 -8.35 -25.09 -37.09
C ASN A 88 -6.89 -24.67 -37.33
N THR A 89 -6.66 -23.50 -37.94
CA THR A 89 -5.31 -22.96 -38.14
C THR A 89 -4.74 -22.43 -36.83
N HIS A 90 -3.41 -22.32 -36.74
CA HIS A 90 -2.77 -21.74 -35.56
C HIS A 90 -3.30 -20.32 -35.27
N TYR A 91 -3.39 -19.46 -36.28
CA TYR A 91 -3.83 -18.07 -36.09
C TYR A 91 -5.35 -17.90 -35.95
N GLY A 92 -6.15 -18.82 -36.48
CA GLY A 92 -7.59 -18.87 -36.15
C GLY A 92 -7.79 -19.14 -34.65
N GLN A 93 -7.01 -20.06 -34.07
CA GLN A 93 -7.04 -20.32 -32.63
C GLN A 93 -6.39 -19.21 -31.80
N MET A 94 -5.32 -18.56 -32.29
CA MET A 94 -4.79 -17.35 -31.65
C MET A 94 -5.80 -16.20 -31.67
N SER A 95 -6.62 -16.08 -32.72
CA SER A 95 -7.72 -15.12 -32.78
C SER A 95 -8.78 -15.42 -31.72
N MET A 96 -9.09 -16.70 -31.45
CA MET A 96 -9.95 -17.09 -30.32
C MET A 96 -9.33 -16.64 -28.99
N LEU A 97 -8.02 -16.88 -28.80
CA LEU A 97 -7.31 -16.51 -27.57
C LEU A 97 -7.33 -14.99 -27.35
N TYR A 98 -6.96 -14.20 -28.36
CA TYR A 98 -6.88 -12.75 -28.23
C TYR A 98 -8.24 -12.11 -28.03
N ARG A 99 -9.25 -12.58 -28.76
CA ARG A 99 -10.62 -12.14 -28.52
C ARG A 99 -11.13 -12.54 -27.13
N ALA A 100 -10.80 -13.73 -26.64
CA ALA A 100 -11.15 -14.13 -25.28
C ALA A 100 -10.53 -13.19 -24.23
N LYS A 101 -9.28 -12.76 -24.43
CA LYS A 101 -8.65 -11.76 -23.55
C LYS A 101 -9.41 -10.43 -23.52
N ILE A 102 -9.90 -9.96 -24.67
CA ILE A 102 -10.75 -8.76 -24.73
C ILE A 102 -12.03 -8.96 -23.91
N HIS A 103 -12.73 -10.08 -24.11
CA HIS A 103 -13.92 -10.41 -23.31
C HIS A 103 -13.61 -10.48 -21.80
N ILE A 104 -12.43 -10.98 -21.39
CA ILE A 104 -12.01 -10.99 -19.98
C ILE A 104 -11.85 -9.56 -19.43
N LEU A 105 -11.22 -8.65 -20.19
CA LEU A 105 -11.08 -7.25 -19.82
C LEU A 105 -12.43 -6.56 -19.65
N GLU A 106 -13.42 -6.98 -20.44
CA GLU A 106 -14.81 -6.50 -20.39
C GLU A 106 -15.68 -7.21 -19.36
N ARG A 107 -15.09 -8.12 -18.58
CA ARG A 107 -15.78 -8.94 -17.57
C ARG A 107 -16.84 -9.90 -18.16
N GLU A 108 -16.73 -10.20 -19.45
CA GLU A 108 -17.58 -11.14 -20.18
C GLU A 108 -17.01 -12.57 -20.13
N HIS A 109 -16.79 -13.09 -18.91
CA HIS A 109 -16.07 -14.35 -18.68
C HIS A 109 -16.72 -15.58 -19.34
N ALA A 110 -18.05 -15.57 -19.53
CA ALA A 110 -18.77 -16.64 -20.21
C ALA A 110 -18.39 -16.74 -21.70
N HIS A 111 -18.36 -15.60 -22.42
CA HIS A 111 -17.95 -15.56 -23.83
C HIS A 111 -16.47 -15.93 -23.99
N ALA A 112 -15.61 -15.43 -23.10
CA ALA A 112 -14.20 -15.80 -23.08
C ALA A 112 -14.01 -17.32 -22.91
N LYS A 113 -14.69 -17.94 -21.93
CA LYS A 113 -14.63 -19.39 -21.68
C LYS A 113 -15.08 -20.20 -22.90
N GLN A 114 -16.14 -19.79 -23.59
CA GLN A 114 -16.61 -20.47 -24.81
C GLN A 114 -15.55 -20.47 -25.91
N LEU A 115 -14.89 -19.33 -26.14
CA LEU A 115 -13.81 -19.22 -27.13
C LEU A 115 -12.60 -20.06 -26.74
N LEU A 116 -12.17 -19.99 -25.47
CA LEU A 116 -11.01 -20.73 -24.98
C LEU A 116 -11.20 -22.24 -25.07
N ASN A 117 -12.40 -22.75 -24.80
CA ASN A 117 -12.73 -24.18 -24.92
C ASN A 117 -12.68 -24.71 -26.36
N ARG A 118 -12.79 -23.83 -27.37
CA ARG A 118 -12.66 -24.22 -28.78
C ARG A 118 -11.20 -24.38 -29.23
N ILE A 119 -10.26 -23.84 -28.46
CA ILE A 119 -8.82 -23.95 -28.76
C ILE A 119 -8.37 -25.37 -28.42
N ASN A 120 -7.92 -26.12 -29.43
CA ASN A 120 -7.42 -27.49 -29.29
C ASN A 120 -5.91 -27.61 -29.53
N SER A 121 -5.25 -26.58 -30.07
CA SER A 121 -3.82 -26.57 -30.37
C SER A 121 -2.95 -26.72 -29.12
N ALA A 122 -2.06 -27.71 -29.14
CA ALA A 122 -1.06 -27.91 -28.08
C ALA A 122 -0.02 -26.77 -28.01
N LYS A 123 0.11 -25.97 -29.08
CA LYS A 123 1.02 -24.81 -29.15
C LYS A 123 0.48 -23.57 -28.43
N ILE A 124 -0.74 -23.63 -27.90
CA ILE A 124 -1.38 -22.52 -27.19
C ILE A 124 -1.73 -22.96 -25.76
N PRO A 125 -0.72 -23.32 -24.94
CA PRO A 125 -0.95 -23.72 -23.56
C PRO A 125 -1.55 -22.57 -22.74
N GLN A 126 -1.33 -21.31 -23.13
CA GLN A 126 -1.86 -20.11 -22.47
C GLN A 126 -3.39 -20.15 -22.34
N ARG A 127 -4.11 -20.90 -23.19
CA ARG A 127 -5.56 -21.08 -23.06
C ARG A 127 -5.96 -21.57 -21.66
N PHE A 128 -5.15 -22.44 -21.05
CA PHE A 128 -5.42 -22.99 -19.73
C PHE A 128 -5.27 -21.94 -18.63
N TYR A 129 -4.24 -21.09 -18.72
CA TYR A 129 -4.12 -19.95 -17.82
C TYR A 129 -5.35 -19.04 -17.90
N TRP A 130 -5.79 -18.64 -19.10
CA TRP A 130 -6.96 -17.79 -19.24
C TRP A 130 -8.29 -18.46 -18.85
N LEU A 131 -8.40 -19.80 -19.00
CA LEU A 131 -9.52 -20.56 -18.44
C LEU A 131 -9.52 -20.53 -16.91
N ALA A 132 -8.34 -20.63 -16.29
CA ALA A 132 -8.20 -20.52 -14.84
C ALA A 132 -8.60 -19.12 -14.34
N VAL A 133 -8.20 -18.06 -15.06
CA VAL A 133 -8.65 -16.67 -14.79
C VAL A 133 -10.17 -16.56 -14.90
N CYS A 134 -10.79 -17.09 -15.97
CA CYS A 134 -12.25 -17.06 -16.10
C CYS A 134 -12.97 -17.82 -14.97
N ALA A 135 -12.41 -18.95 -14.53
CA ALA A 135 -12.95 -19.74 -13.43
C ALA A 135 -12.82 -19.03 -12.08
N GLU A 136 -11.70 -18.35 -11.83
CA GLU A 136 -11.47 -17.58 -10.60
C GLU A 136 -12.50 -16.47 -10.43
N GLN A 137 -12.84 -15.75 -11.51
CA GLN A 137 -13.79 -14.64 -11.48
C GLN A 137 -15.23 -15.05 -11.11
N ILE A 138 -15.54 -16.34 -11.19
CA ILE A 138 -16.85 -16.90 -10.79
C ILE A 138 -16.73 -17.85 -9.58
N ASP A 139 -15.62 -17.79 -8.85
CA ASP A 139 -15.31 -18.61 -7.67
C ASP A 139 -15.37 -20.14 -7.94
N ASP A 140 -15.17 -20.59 -9.18
CA ASP A 140 -15.06 -22.00 -9.54
C ASP A 140 -13.65 -22.50 -9.21
N TYR A 141 -13.37 -22.64 -7.91
CA TYR A 141 -12.05 -22.97 -7.38
C TYR A 141 -11.50 -24.30 -7.91
N ALA A 142 -12.37 -25.28 -8.20
CA ALA A 142 -11.96 -26.55 -8.75
C ALA A 142 -11.46 -26.38 -10.20
N ALA A 143 -12.19 -25.65 -11.03
CA ALA A 143 -11.76 -25.36 -12.40
C ALA A 143 -10.53 -24.43 -12.43
N THR A 144 -10.41 -23.46 -11.51
CA THR A 144 -9.20 -22.62 -11.39
C THR A 144 -7.97 -23.48 -11.18
N ILE A 145 -7.98 -24.38 -10.19
CA ILE A 145 -6.84 -25.26 -9.89
C ILE A 145 -6.54 -26.17 -11.07
N SER A 146 -7.55 -26.87 -11.61
CA SER A 146 -7.36 -27.83 -12.69
C SER A 146 -6.76 -27.20 -13.95
N ASN A 147 -7.22 -26.01 -14.33
CA ASN A 147 -6.70 -25.30 -15.50
C ASN A 147 -5.30 -24.72 -15.24
N ALA A 148 -5.05 -24.12 -14.07
CA ALA A 148 -3.73 -23.61 -13.72
C ALA A 148 -2.67 -24.74 -13.66
N GLU A 149 -3.01 -25.89 -13.09
CA GLU A 149 -2.13 -27.07 -13.09
C GLU A 149 -1.90 -27.62 -14.51
N SER A 150 -2.92 -27.55 -15.38
CA SER A 150 -2.78 -27.94 -16.79
C SER A 150 -1.79 -27.04 -17.53
N TYR A 151 -1.82 -25.73 -17.27
CA TYR A 151 -0.80 -24.80 -17.78
C TYR A 151 0.59 -25.16 -17.25
N LEU A 152 0.74 -25.29 -15.92
CA LEU A 152 2.02 -25.57 -15.28
C LEU A 152 2.63 -26.92 -15.69
N ARG A 153 1.82 -27.90 -16.09
CA ARG A 153 2.31 -29.17 -16.63
C ARG A 153 2.95 -29.02 -18.01
N LEU A 154 2.40 -28.13 -18.83
CA LEU A 154 2.88 -27.87 -20.19
C LEU A 154 4.04 -26.86 -20.19
N GLU A 155 3.95 -25.84 -19.34
CA GLU A 155 4.89 -24.72 -19.27
C GLU A 155 5.28 -24.43 -17.80
N PRO A 156 6.04 -25.32 -17.11
CA PRO A 156 6.34 -25.17 -15.69
C PRO A 156 7.12 -23.89 -15.32
N ARG A 157 7.81 -23.30 -16.30
CA ARG A 157 8.55 -22.04 -16.21
C ARG A 157 8.10 -21.04 -17.28
N GLY A 158 6.90 -21.23 -17.81
CA GLY A 158 6.33 -20.33 -18.82
C GLY A 158 5.98 -18.98 -18.22
N GLN A 159 5.65 -18.05 -19.11
CA GLN A 159 5.32 -16.67 -18.76
C GLN A 159 4.29 -16.52 -17.64
N TYR A 160 3.29 -17.42 -17.56
CA TYR A 160 2.21 -17.34 -16.57
C TYR A 160 2.39 -18.31 -15.39
N GLY A 161 3.61 -18.83 -15.19
CA GLY A 161 3.89 -19.87 -14.20
C GLY A 161 3.65 -19.38 -12.77
N GLU A 162 4.16 -18.20 -12.43
CA GLU A 162 3.98 -17.59 -11.11
C GLU A 162 2.50 -17.22 -10.87
N GLU A 163 1.83 -16.62 -11.84
CA GLU A 163 0.42 -16.26 -11.77
C GLU A 163 -0.47 -17.49 -11.60
N CYS A 164 -0.15 -18.62 -12.24
CA CYS A 164 -0.85 -19.88 -12.01
C CYS A 164 -0.72 -20.36 -10.56
N GLN A 165 0.45 -20.20 -9.93
CA GLN A 165 0.62 -20.55 -8.52
C GLN A 165 -0.21 -19.63 -7.62
N TYR A 166 -0.33 -18.34 -7.96
CA TYR A 166 -1.21 -17.42 -7.25
C TYR A 166 -2.69 -17.77 -7.42
N LEU A 167 -3.14 -18.10 -8.63
CA LEU A 167 -4.51 -18.57 -8.88
C LEU A 167 -4.83 -19.84 -8.07
N ILE A 168 -3.92 -20.81 -8.01
CA ILE A 168 -4.05 -22.02 -7.19
C ILE A 168 -4.14 -21.66 -5.70
N THR A 169 -3.29 -20.73 -5.25
CA THR A 169 -3.27 -20.25 -3.86
C THR A 169 -4.61 -19.61 -3.50
N HIS A 170 -5.13 -18.72 -4.34
CA HIS A 170 -6.43 -18.07 -4.15
C HIS A 170 -7.55 -19.10 -4.05
N ALA A 171 -7.59 -20.05 -4.99
CA ALA A 171 -8.58 -21.12 -5.00
C ALA A 171 -8.50 -22.00 -3.74
N TYR A 172 -7.31 -22.26 -3.21
CA TYR A 172 -7.16 -22.96 -1.94
C TYR A 172 -7.65 -22.12 -0.75
N LEU A 173 -7.37 -20.81 -0.72
CA LEU A 173 -7.86 -19.93 0.33
C LEU A 173 -9.39 -19.78 0.30
N GLY A 174 -10.01 -19.70 -0.87
CA GLY A 174 -11.46 -19.69 -1.05
C GLY A 174 -12.14 -20.97 -0.56
N GLN A 175 -11.45 -22.11 -0.68
CA GLN A 175 -11.88 -23.40 -0.12
C GLN A 175 -11.52 -23.61 1.36
N ASN A 176 -10.98 -22.59 2.04
CA ASN A 176 -10.41 -22.70 3.40
C ASN A 176 -9.30 -23.76 3.56
N LYS A 177 -8.67 -24.18 2.46
CA LYS A 177 -7.52 -25.11 2.44
C LYS A 177 -6.21 -24.35 2.64
N THR A 178 -6.10 -23.66 3.77
CA THR A 178 -5.01 -22.72 4.08
C THR A 178 -3.62 -23.36 4.05
N GLN A 179 -3.49 -24.59 4.54
CA GLN A 179 -2.22 -25.33 4.51
C GLN A 179 -1.77 -25.65 3.07
N SER A 180 -2.70 -25.96 2.17
CA SER A 180 -2.39 -26.16 0.75
C SER A 180 -1.91 -24.86 0.10
N ALA A 181 -2.55 -23.72 0.41
CA ALA A 181 -2.12 -22.41 -0.06
C ALA A 181 -0.69 -22.06 0.42
N ILE A 182 -0.40 -22.25 1.71
CA ILE A 182 0.95 -22.03 2.27
C ILE A 182 1.98 -22.94 1.59
N SER A 183 1.66 -24.21 1.40
CA SER A 183 2.55 -25.17 0.72
C SER A 183 2.87 -24.74 -0.71
N THR A 184 1.86 -24.27 -1.46
CA THR A 184 2.03 -23.77 -2.83
C THR A 184 2.98 -22.56 -2.87
N LEU A 185 2.77 -21.57 -2.01
CA LEU A 185 3.63 -20.39 -1.93
C LEU A 185 5.06 -20.72 -1.49
N ASN A 186 5.23 -21.61 -0.51
CA ASN A 186 6.57 -22.03 -0.07
C ASN A 186 7.34 -22.75 -1.19
N LYS A 187 6.64 -23.55 -2.02
CA LYS A 187 7.25 -24.17 -3.20
C LYS A 187 7.66 -23.13 -4.24
N LEU A 188 6.84 -22.11 -4.49
CA LEU A 188 7.19 -20.99 -5.38
C LEU A 188 8.45 -20.27 -4.88
N ASN A 189 8.51 -19.93 -3.59
CA ASN A 189 9.67 -19.25 -2.98
C ASN A 189 10.97 -20.07 -3.00
N ALA A 190 10.88 -21.40 -3.10
CA ALA A 190 12.04 -22.27 -3.24
C ALA A 190 12.61 -22.32 -4.67
N GLN A 191 11.91 -21.74 -5.66
CA GLN A 191 12.34 -21.74 -7.06
C GLN A 191 13.27 -20.56 -7.34
N SER A 192 14.40 -20.82 -8.00
CA SER A 192 15.34 -19.78 -8.41
C SER A 192 14.67 -18.77 -9.34
N GLY A 193 14.82 -17.48 -9.02
CA GLY A 193 14.22 -16.36 -9.78
C GLY A 193 12.80 -16.00 -9.35
N TYR A 194 12.19 -16.74 -8.42
CA TYR A 194 10.83 -16.49 -7.93
C TYR A 194 10.81 -16.24 -6.41
N PRO A 195 9.77 -15.58 -5.89
CA PRO A 195 8.73 -14.84 -6.62
C PRO A 195 9.31 -13.58 -7.32
N THR A 196 8.77 -13.22 -8.50
CA THR A 196 9.14 -11.98 -9.18
C THR A 196 8.38 -10.78 -8.59
N ASP A 197 7.11 -10.95 -8.24
CA ASP A 197 6.35 -9.98 -7.46
C ASP A 197 6.43 -10.30 -5.96
N ARG A 198 7.53 -9.85 -5.34
CA ARG A 198 7.79 -10.13 -3.92
C ARG A 198 6.75 -9.51 -2.99
N GLN A 199 6.22 -8.33 -3.30
CA GLN A 199 5.26 -7.67 -2.42
C GLN A 199 3.94 -8.44 -2.41
N TYR A 200 3.46 -8.83 -3.59
CA TYR A 200 2.24 -9.62 -3.71
C TYR A 200 2.39 -11.02 -3.07
N PHE A 201 3.55 -11.65 -3.25
CA PHE A 201 3.87 -12.90 -2.56
C PHE A 201 3.73 -12.79 -1.03
N HIS A 202 4.35 -11.78 -0.42
CA HIS A 202 4.28 -11.58 1.03
C HIS A 202 2.87 -11.26 1.52
N TYR A 203 2.10 -10.48 0.74
CA TYR A 203 0.68 -10.25 1.02
C TYR A 203 -0.12 -11.55 1.02
N LEU A 204 0.03 -12.41 0.01
CA LEU A 204 -0.69 -13.68 -0.07
C LEU A 204 -0.27 -14.66 1.01
N LEU A 205 1.03 -14.79 1.26
CA LEU A 205 1.54 -15.70 2.30
C LEU A 205 1.10 -15.24 3.69
N GLY A 206 1.14 -13.93 3.95
CA GLY A 206 0.60 -13.35 5.19
C GLY A 206 -0.89 -13.62 5.36
N THR A 207 -1.68 -13.44 4.31
CA THR A 207 -3.12 -13.73 4.29
C THR A 207 -3.40 -15.22 4.55
N ALA A 208 -2.60 -16.11 3.96
CA ALA A 208 -2.71 -17.54 4.17
C ALA A 208 -2.39 -17.95 5.62
N TYR A 209 -1.33 -17.40 6.21
CA TYR A 209 -0.99 -17.62 7.62
C TYR A 209 -2.06 -17.06 8.56
N GLN A 210 -2.59 -15.86 8.29
CA GLN A 210 -3.66 -15.26 9.08
C GLN A 210 -4.89 -16.15 9.10
N LYS A 211 -5.34 -16.64 7.93
CA LYS A 211 -6.47 -17.58 7.83
C LYS A 211 -6.19 -18.93 8.49
N ALA A 212 -4.93 -19.35 8.58
CA ALA A 212 -4.53 -20.55 9.32
C ALA A 212 -4.48 -20.35 10.85
N GLY A 213 -4.66 -19.12 11.35
CA GLY A 213 -4.53 -18.78 12.78
C GLY A 213 -3.08 -18.50 13.22
N ASN A 214 -2.13 -18.54 12.30
CA ASN A 214 -0.70 -18.34 12.53
C ASN A 214 -0.38 -16.84 12.45
N TRP A 215 -0.86 -16.08 13.45
CA TRP A 215 -0.84 -14.62 13.40
C TRP A 215 0.56 -14.01 13.50
N GLN A 216 1.53 -14.69 14.14
CA GLN A 216 2.91 -14.21 14.21
C GLN A 216 3.59 -14.26 12.84
N GLU A 217 3.42 -15.37 12.12
CA GLU A 217 3.92 -15.54 10.76
C GLU A 217 3.23 -14.56 9.81
N ALA A 218 1.91 -14.39 9.95
CA ALA A 218 1.15 -13.40 9.17
C ALA A 218 1.71 -11.99 9.36
N LEU A 219 1.90 -11.56 10.61
CA LEU A 219 2.50 -10.26 10.95
C LEU A 219 3.89 -10.09 10.33
N SER A 220 4.72 -11.13 10.40
CA SER A 220 6.06 -11.13 9.80
C SER A 220 6.00 -10.91 8.29
N GLN A 221 5.15 -11.67 7.59
CA GLN A 221 5.00 -11.53 6.13
C GLN A 221 4.43 -10.17 5.72
N PHE A 222 3.41 -9.68 6.41
CA PHE A 222 2.83 -8.37 6.14
C PHE A 222 3.84 -7.25 6.39
N LYS A 223 4.62 -7.33 7.48
CA LYS A 223 5.72 -6.39 7.73
C LYS A 223 6.72 -6.40 6.58
N THR A 224 7.18 -7.56 6.12
CA THR A 224 8.08 -7.63 4.97
C THR A 224 7.45 -7.06 3.70
N GLY A 225 6.18 -7.39 3.43
CA GLY A 225 5.44 -6.94 2.26
C GLY A 225 5.27 -5.42 2.20
N ILE A 226 4.97 -4.75 3.31
CA ILE A 226 4.79 -3.29 3.32
C ILE A 226 6.12 -2.56 3.12
N GLU A 227 7.23 -3.10 3.64
CA GLU A 227 8.56 -2.49 3.52
C GLU A 227 9.12 -2.55 2.09
N ILE A 228 8.64 -3.47 1.24
CA ILE A 228 9.08 -3.57 -0.16
C ILE A 228 8.65 -2.31 -0.95
N SER A 229 7.42 -1.86 -0.76
CA SER A 229 6.91 -0.64 -1.39
C SER A 229 5.76 -0.07 -0.58
N ARG A 230 6.05 0.93 0.26
CA ARG A 230 5.09 1.47 1.24
C ARG A 230 3.93 2.28 0.64
N TYR A 231 4.01 2.64 -0.64
CA TYR A 231 3.01 3.51 -1.30
C TYR A 231 2.27 2.81 -2.46
N SER A 232 2.31 1.48 -2.50
CA SER A 232 1.57 0.70 -3.51
C SER A 232 0.13 0.43 -3.05
N GLN A 233 -0.75 0.08 -4.01
CA GLN A 233 -2.10 -0.39 -3.67
C GLN A 233 -2.07 -1.60 -2.71
N LEU A 234 -1.08 -2.48 -2.86
CA LEU A 234 -0.88 -3.63 -1.98
C LEU A 234 -0.46 -3.22 -0.58
N ALA A 235 0.32 -2.15 -0.40
CA ALA A 235 0.69 -1.66 0.93
C ALA A 235 -0.55 -1.27 1.74
N TYR A 236 -1.52 -0.58 1.14
CA TYR A 236 -2.79 -0.26 1.79
C TYR A 236 -3.57 -1.53 2.19
N GLN A 237 -3.61 -2.54 1.31
CA GLN A 237 -4.25 -3.82 1.64
C GLN A 237 -3.52 -4.56 2.76
N ILE A 238 -2.19 -4.51 2.79
CA ILE A 238 -1.38 -5.09 3.86
C ILE A 238 -1.63 -4.36 5.18
N GLU A 239 -1.72 -3.03 5.15
CA GLU A 239 -2.03 -2.19 6.31
C GLU A 239 -3.40 -2.56 6.92
N ASP A 240 -4.43 -2.73 6.09
CA ASP A 240 -5.75 -3.21 6.53
C ASP A 240 -5.63 -4.56 7.28
N ARG A 241 -4.88 -5.52 6.71
CA ARG A 241 -4.64 -6.82 7.36
C ARG A 241 -3.89 -6.70 8.69
N LEU A 242 -2.93 -5.78 8.78
CA LEU A 242 -2.19 -5.51 10.01
C LEU A 242 -3.11 -4.95 11.10
N PHE A 243 -4.05 -4.08 10.74
CA PHE A 243 -5.07 -3.59 11.67
C PHE A 243 -6.07 -4.67 12.09
N GLU A 244 -6.48 -5.57 11.19
CA GLU A 244 -7.30 -6.74 11.55
C GLU A 244 -6.58 -7.63 12.58
N LEU A 245 -5.28 -7.88 12.38
CA LEU A 245 -4.45 -8.61 13.35
C LEU A 245 -4.38 -7.87 14.69
N LYS A 246 -4.19 -6.55 14.66
CA LYS A 246 -4.16 -5.70 15.86
C LYS A 246 -5.47 -5.74 16.64
N GLN A 247 -6.60 -5.71 15.93
CA GLN A 247 -7.92 -5.82 16.53
C GLN A 247 -8.11 -7.18 17.21
N SER A 248 -7.65 -8.27 16.57
CA SER A 248 -7.82 -9.64 17.06
C SER A 248 -6.88 -10.01 18.20
N HIS A 249 -5.68 -9.42 18.26
CA HIS A 249 -4.61 -9.83 19.19
C HIS A 249 -4.10 -8.71 20.11
N GLY A 250 -4.64 -7.49 19.99
CA GLY A 250 -4.40 -6.38 20.90
C GLY A 250 -2.92 -5.96 21.00
N SER A 251 -2.41 -5.79 22.22
CA SER A 251 -1.04 -5.31 22.47
C SER A 251 0.06 -6.22 21.91
N LYS A 252 -0.24 -7.49 21.62
CA LYS A 252 0.74 -8.45 21.05
C LYS A 252 1.18 -8.10 19.64
N VAL A 253 0.38 -7.35 18.89
CA VAL A 253 0.72 -6.88 17.54
C VAL A 253 1.28 -5.47 17.64
N ASN A 254 2.57 -5.32 17.37
CA ASN A 254 3.24 -4.02 17.33
C ASN A 254 3.22 -3.45 15.91
N LEU A 255 2.53 -2.32 15.73
CA LEU A 255 2.41 -1.63 14.44
C LEU A 255 3.27 -0.36 14.35
N SER A 256 4.19 -0.11 15.28
CA SER A 256 5.03 1.09 15.28
C SER A 256 5.87 1.23 14.00
N PHE A 257 6.13 0.12 13.30
CA PHE A 257 6.87 0.13 12.03
C PHE A 257 6.10 0.79 10.87
N LEU A 258 4.77 0.94 10.98
CA LEU A 258 3.97 1.66 9.98
C LEU A 258 4.25 3.16 10.00
N PHE A 259 4.57 3.69 11.18
CA PHE A 259 4.82 5.11 11.41
C PHE A 259 6.23 5.26 11.98
N PRO A 260 7.28 5.14 11.14
CA PRO A 260 8.65 5.38 11.57
C PRO A 260 8.81 6.87 11.84
N TYR A 261 8.38 7.31 13.02
CA TYR A 261 8.70 8.63 13.52
C TYR A 261 10.20 8.68 13.74
N THR A 262 10.86 9.71 13.22
CA THR A 262 12.14 10.14 13.78
C THR A 262 11.87 10.60 15.21
N ASP A 263 12.75 10.22 16.13
CA ASP A 263 12.68 10.72 17.51
C ASP A 263 12.51 12.23 17.48
N LEU A 264 11.45 12.72 18.14
CA LEU A 264 11.24 14.14 18.30
C LEU A 264 12.36 14.64 19.23
N HIS A 265 13.44 15.13 18.62
CA HIS A 265 14.46 15.88 19.33
C HIS A 265 13.86 17.23 19.74
N ILE A 266 13.19 17.23 20.89
CA ILE A 266 12.96 18.46 21.63
C ILE A 266 14.35 18.88 22.09
N ALA A 267 14.87 19.99 21.55
CA ALA A 267 16.01 20.64 22.13
C ALA A 267 15.61 21.02 23.56
N VAL A 268 16.01 20.18 24.52
CA VAL A 268 16.12 20.63 25.89
C VAL A 268 17.27 21.62 25.81
N GLU A 269 16.95 22.90 25.69
CA GLU A 269 17.92 23.89 26.14
C GLU A 269 18.32 23.43 27.54
N ASP A 270 19.60 23.11 27.72
CA ASP A 270 20.18 22.99 29.04
C ASP A 270 19.97 24.38 29.67
N THR A 271 18.79 24.59 30.24
CA THR A 271 18.64 25.53 31.32
C THR A 271 19.51 24.93 32.40
N GLU A 272 20.78 25.35 32.42
CA GLU A 272 21.52 25.50 33.65
C GLU A 272 20.47 25.87 34.69
N VAL A 273 20.31 25.01 35.71
CA VAL A 273 19.48 25.33 36.86
C VAL A 273 20.13 26.55 37.48
N LYS A 274 19.77 27.75 36.99
CA LYS A 274 20.03 29.00 37.65
C LYS A 274 19.32 28.82 38.97
N GLN A 275 20.11 28.70 40.04
CA GLN A 275 19.60 28.72 41.39
C GLN A 275 18.58 29.86 41.45
N PRO A 276 17.34 29.61 41.94
CA PRO A 276 16.36 30.68 42.05
C PRO A 276 17.01 31.81 42.81
N LEU A 277 16.96 33.02 42.25
CA LEU A 277 17.50 34.21 42.90
C LEU A 277 16.96 34.23 44.34
N PRO A 278 17.82 34.46 45.35
CA PRO A 278 17.34 34.58 46.71
C PRO A 278 16.24 35.66 46.75
N PRO A 279 15.20 35.50 47.58
CA PRO A 279 14.15 36.50 47.69
C PRO A 279 14.80 37.88 47.90
N PRO A 280 14.30 38.93 47.24
CA PRO A 280 14.88 40.25 47.37
C PRO A 280 14.97 40.60 48.86
N VAL A 281 16.15 41.04 49.31
CA VAL A 281 16.32 41.55 50.67
C VAL A 281 15.55 42.86 50.74
N LEU A 282 14.30 42.77 51.15
CA LEU A 282 13.46 43.92 51.44
C LEU A 282 14.04 44.56 52.71
N GLN A 283 14.76 45.67 52.57
CA GLN A 283 15.23 46.45 53.73
C GLN A 283 14.01 47.13 54.34
N ASP A 284 13.53 46.60 55.47
CA ASP A 284 12.51 47.20 56.34
C ASP A 284 11.29 47.81 55.61
N THR A 285 10.77 47.15 54.57
CA THR A 285 9.35 47.33 54.26
C THR A 285 8.59 46.65 55.38
N GLN A 286 8.08 47.45 56.34
CA GLN A 286 7.11 47.00 57.32
C GLN A 286 6.14 46.04 56.63
N PRO A 287 5.84 44.85 57.19
CA PRO A 287 4.82 44.00 56.61
C PRO A 287 3.58 44.86 56.58
N ALA A 288 3.22 45.35 55.40
CA ALA A 288 1.96 46.01 55.24
C ALA A 288 0.97 44.93 55.67
N ASP A 289 0.24 45.17 56.75
CA ASP A 289 -0.94 44.44 57.20
C ASP A 289 -2.00 44.52 56.11
N THR A 290 -1.63 44.09 54.91
CA THR A 290 -2.45 44.07 53.73
C THR A 290 -3.30 42.85 53.96
N PRO A 291 -4.61 42.99 54.20
CA PRO A 291 -5.46 41.83 54.26
C PRO A 291 -5.37 41.10 52.92
N LEU A 292 -5.46 39.77 52.94
CA LEU A 292 -5.39 38.98 51.69
C LEU A 292 -6.44 39.48 50.67
N ARG A 293 -7.62 39.87 51.18
CA ARG A 293 -8.65 40.61 50.45
C ARG A 293 -8.73 42.04 51.00
N SER A 294 -8.45 43.04 50.17
CA SER A 294 -8.66 44.45 50.49
C SER A 294 -10.08 44.88 50.10
N SER A 295 -10.70 45.70 50.96
CA SER A 295 -12.04 46.26 50.72
C SER A 295 -12.03 47.37 49.66
N THR A 296 -10.88 48.00 49.43
CA THR A 296 -10.71 49.08 48.46
C THR A 296 -9.41 48.93 47.66
N LYS A 297 -9.41 49.53 46.47
CA LYS A 297 -8.21 49.76 45.66
C LYS A 297 -7.18 50.56 46.45
N PRO A 298 -5.86 50.25 46.40
CA PRO A 298 -4.84 51.09 47.03
C PRO A 298 -4.91 52.53 46.52
N SER A 299 -4.74 53.51 47.41
CA SER A 299 -4.92 54.93 47.11
C SER A 299 -3.62 55.66 46.74
N SER A 300 -2.47 55.08 47.07
CA SER A 300 -1.15 55.67 46.81
C SER A 300 -0.05 54.62 46.92
N GLY A 301 1.01 54.75 46.11
CA GLY A 301 2.27 54.03 46.31
C GLY A 301 2.72 53.21 45.09
N LEU A 302 3.88 52.59 45.19
CA LEU A 302 4.44 51.75 44.13
C LEU A 302 4.03 50.29 44.33
N TYR A 303 3.36 49.71 43.34
CA TYR A 303 2.83 48.35 43.37
C TYR A 303 3.12 47.61 42.08
N VAL A 304 2.89 46.31 42.08
CA VAL A 304 2.94 45.47 40.89
C VAL A 304 1.57 44.83 40.74
N GLN A 305 0.90 45.06 39.60
CA GLN A 305 -0.36 44.38 39.31
C GLN A 305 -0.06 43.02 38.67
N THR A 306 -0.67 41.96 39.19
CA THR A 306 -0.38 40.57 38.80
C THR A 306 -1.55 39.88 38.09
N GLY A 307 -2.65 40.62 37.86
CA GLY A 307 -3.73 40.18 36.99
C GLY A 307 -5.06 40.89 37.24
N ARG A 308 -5.99 40.72 36.29
CA ARG A 308 -7.42 41.02 36.44
C ARG A 308 -8.22 39.79 36.09
N PHE A 309 -9.25 39.49 36.87
CA PHE A 309 -9.98 38.24 36.78
C PHE A 309 -11.49 38.47 36.86
N GLY A 310 -12.25 37.66 36.13
CA GLY A 310 -13.71 37.62 36.24
C GLY A 310 -14.20 36.99 37.54
N VAL A 311 -13.38 36.14 38.17
CA VAL A 311 -13.75 35.33 39.35
C VAL A 311 -12.79 35.61 40.52
N GLU A 312 -13.35 35.83 41.71
CA GLU A 312 -12.60 36.15 42.94
C GLU A 312 -11.54 35.09 43.28
N ALA A 313 -11.90 33.81 43.12
CA ALA A 313 -11.02 32.69 43.45
C ALA A 313 -9.67 32.74 42.69
N ASN A 314 -9.67 33.23 41.45
CA ASN A 314 -8.44 33.33 40.64
C ASN A 314 -7.53 34.45 41.17
N ALA A 315 -8.08 35.62 41.49
CA ALA A 315 -7.33 36.72 42.09
C ALA A 315 -6.78 36.32 43.46
N ARG A 316 -7.57 35.61 44.27
CA ARG A 316 -7.16 35.05 45.57
C ARG A 316 -6.01 34.06 45.43
N SER A 317 -6.08 33.14 44.46
CA SER A 317 -5.05 32.14 44.21
C SER A 317 -3.70 32.78 43.86
N ILE A 318 -3.71 33.80 42.98
CA ILE A 318 -2.50 34.53 42.62
C ILE A 318 -1.91 35.28 43.83
N ALA A 319 -2.73 36.00 44.60
CA ALA A 319 -2.26 36.68 45.81
C ALA A 319 -1.65 35.71 46.83
N TYR A 320 -2.24 34.51 47.00
CA TYR A 320 -1.71 33.48 47.90
C TYR A 320 -0.36 32.94 47.43
N ARG A 321 -0.22 32.64 46.14
CA ARG A 321 1.06 32.18 45.54
C ARG A 321 2.17 33.21 45.72
N ILE A 322 1.88 34.51 45.58
CA ILE A 322 2.87 35.57 45.81
C ILE A 322 3.28 35.65 47.28
N ARG A 323 2.36 35.47 48.23
CA ARG A 323 2.70 35.42 49.66
C ARG A 323 3.56 34.21 50.03
N GLN A 324 3.43 33.09 49.32
CA GLN A 324 4.33 31.94 49.49
C GLN A 324 5.77 32.28 49.09
N LEU A 325 5.94 33.19 48.10
CA LEU A 325 7.22 33.78 47.73
C LEU A 325 7.71 34.87 48.71
N LYS A 326 7.05 35.01 49.86
CA LYS A 326 7.37 36.00 50.92
C LYS A 326 7.29 37.46 50.48
N LEU A 327 6.53 37.75 49.43
CA LEU A 327 6.23 39.12 48.99
C LEU A 327 4.87 39.61 49.53
N PRO A 328 4.72 40.91 49.84
CA PRO A 328 3.45 41.48 50.28
C PRO A 328 2.47 41.49 49.10
N ALA A 329 1.30 40.85 49.24
CA ALA A 329 0.33 40.75 48.14
C ALA A 329 -1.11 40.70 48.64
N GLY A 330 -2.04 41.13 47.80
CA GLY A 330 -3.47 41.11 48.08
C GLY A 330 -4.29 41.16 46.80
N TYR A 331 -5.62 41.16 46.95
CA TYR A 331 -6.55 41.42 45.86
C TYR A 331 -7.72 42.27 46.33
N TYR A 332 -8.37 42.99 45.40
CA TYR A 332 -9.57 43.79 45.67
C TYR A 332 -10.57 43.69 44.50
N GLU A 333 -11.80 44.14 44.75
CA GLU A 333 -12.84 44.28 43.73
C GLU A 333 -12.86 45.72 43.20
N ASP A 334 -12.58 45.89 41.92
CA ASP A 334 -12.76 47.13 41.17
C ASP A 334 -14.18 47.21 40.63
N LYS A 335 -15.08 47.82 41.41
CA LYS A 335 -16.50 47.97 41.07
C LYS A 335 -16.76 48.82 39.82
N SER A 336 -15.75 49.51 39.28
CA SER A 336 -15.87 50.26 38.03
C SER A 336 -15.90 49.35 36.79
N ASN A 337 -15.35 48.13 36.89
CA ASN A 337 -15.24 47.20 35.77
C ASN A 337 -16.10 45.94 36.02
N LYS A 338 -17.19 45.80 35.24
CA LYS A 338 -18.15 44.70 35.42
C LYS A 338 -17.73 43.36 34.83
N SER A 339 -16.74 43.30 33.92
CA SER A 339 -16.35 42.05 33.24
C SER A 339 -15.18 41.34 33.93
N VAL A 340 -14.21 42.09 34.45
CA VAL A 340 -13.05 41.57 35.21
C VAL A 340 -12.84 42.39 36.49
N PRO A 341 -13.76 42.28 37.47
CA PRO A 341 -13.77 43.13 38.64
C PRO A 341 -12.62 42.82 39.61
N TRP A 342 -12.02 41.63 39.59
CA TRP A 342 -11.06 41.23 40.62
C TRP A 342 -9.62 41.53 40.21
N VAL A 343 -8.90 42.34 40.98
CA VAL A 343 -7.52 42.74 40.70
C VAL A 343 -6.59 42.19 41.77
N SER A 344 -5.53 41.48 41.37
CA SER A 344 -4.45 41.04 42.27
C SER A 344 -3.22 41.94 42.15
N PHE A 345 -2.55 42.18 43.27
CA PHE A 345 -1.40 43.08 43.35
C PHE A 345 -0.36 42.61 44.36
N CYS A 346 0.85 43.15 44.23
CA CYS A 346 1.99 42.97 45.11
C CYS A 346 2.57 44.35 45.51
N GLY A 347 2.93 44.56 46.77
CA GLY A 347 3.41 45.83 47.32
C GLY A 347 2.62 46.28 48.57
N PRO A 348 2.86 47.50 49.08
CA PRO A 348 3.65 48.58 48.46
C PRO A 348 5.18 48.34 48.51
N PHE A 349 5.91 48.98 47.60
CA PHE A 349 7.38 49.04 47.57
C PHE A 349 7.88 50.44 47.89
N ALA A 350 9.03 50.57 48.56
CA ALA A 350 9.53 51.88 49.00
C ALA A 350 10.07 52.73 47.85
N ASN A 351 10.65 52.09 46.84
CA ASN A 351 11.26 52.75 45.69
C ASN A 351 11.10 51.93 44.40
N THR A 352 11.43 52.54 43.27
CA THR A 352 11.29 51.92 41.94
C THR A 352 12.24 50.73 41.74
N GLU A 353 13.36 50.68 42.46
CA GLU A 353 14.33 49.58 42.36
C GLU A 353 13.76 48.31 43.01
N GLU A 354 13.17 48.42 44.20
CA GLU A 354 12.44 47.34 44.87
C GLU A 354 11.25 46.86 44.03
N GLN A 355 10.49 47.78 43.45
CA GLN A 355 9.36 47.45 42.57
C GLN A 355 9.84 46.65 41.34
N LYS A 356 10.93 47.07 40.69
CA LYS A 356 11.52 46.36 39.54
C LYS A 356 12.09 45.00 39.94
N SER A 357 12.76 44.92 41.09
CA SER A 357 13.31 43.69 41.65
C SER A 357 12.19 42.67 41.93
N ALA A 358 11.11 43.11 42.57
CA ALA A 358 9.94 42.27 42.81
C ALA A 358 9.27 41.81 41.50
N MET A 359 9.17 42.68 40.49
CA MET A 359 8.66 42.28 39.17
C MET A 359 9.52 41.22 38.50
N ALA A 360 10.85 41.35 38.54
CA ALA A 360 11.76 40.37 37.97
C ALA A 360 11.59 39.02 38.68
N TYR A 361 11.55 39.03 40.02
CA TYR A 361 11.36 37.85 40.84
C TYR A 361 10.01 37.15 40.57
N LEU A 362 8.93 37.92 40.37
CA LEU A 362 7.63 37.36 40.00
C LEU A 362 7.65 36.71 38.61
N LYS A 363 8.29 37.33 37.62
CA LYS A 363 8.39 36.78 36.26
C LYS A 363 9.18 35.48 36.22
N GLU A 364 10.29 35.40 36.96
CA GLU A 364 11.07 34.16 37.10
C GLU A 364 10.27 33.03 37.75
N ASN A 365 9.33 33.38 38.62
CA ASN A 365 8.40 32.43 39.24
C ASN A 365 7.14 32.20 38.39
N ASN A 366 7.16 32.54 37.09
CA ASN A 366 6.05 32.39 36.14
C ASN A 366 4.76 33.09 36.62
N ILE A 367 4.89 34.33 37.09
CA ILE A 367 3.78 35.22 37.44
C ILE A 367 3.88 36.48 36.59
N ASP A 368 2.99 36.59 35.60
CA ASP A 368 2.90 37.78 34.75
C ASP A 368 2.50 39.00 35.55
N CYS A 369 3.19 40.11 35.29
CA CYS A 369 2.99 41.33 36.04
C CYS A 369 3.50 42.59 35.33
N PHE A 370 2.98 43.74 35.74
CA PHE A 370 3.45 45.04 35.29
C PHE A 370 3.45 46.05 36.44
N ALA A 371 4.37 47.03 36.35
CA ALA A 371 4.50 48.09 37.35
C ALA A 371 3.22 48.94 37.35
N THR A 372 2.70 49.22 38.54
CA THR A 372 1.57 50.12 38.72
C THR A 372 1.89 51.10 39.83
N ARG A 373 1.51 52.36 39.63
CA ARG A 373 1.50 53.37 40.67
C ARG A 373 0.04 53.73 40.93
N TYR A 374 -0.38 53.61 42.17
CA TYR A 374 -1.70 54.07 42.59
C TYR A 374 -1.63 55.50 43.10
#